data_AF-A0A7Y0BBG6-F1
#
_entry.id   AF-A0A7Y0BBG6-F1
#
_cell.length_a   1.000
_cell.length_b   1.000
_cell.length_c   1.000
_cell.angle_alpha   90.00
_cell.angle_beta   90.00
_cell.angle_gamma   90.00
#
_symmetry.space_group_name_H-M   'P 1'
#
loop_
_entity.id
_entity.type
_entity.pdbx_description
1 polymer ?
#
loop_
_entity_poly.entity_id
_entity_poly.type
_entity_poly.pdbx_seq_one_letter_code
_entity_poly.pdbx_strand_id
1 'polypeptide(L)'
;MRRTRTTHPGRTTARRRITAAVTGAAAALCLALTGTAPAQATPTDTQQAEADPVGPPQGDFLSAYGYSLFAPTAVPSGANEWGCRPTAEHPRPVVLVHGTFENRYANWAGLAPRLKSAGYCVYALNYGGGLGPVTGTGDIAASSRQLADFVERVRAATGAAKVDLVGHSQGGLMPRHYIKHLGGSATVGRLVALAPTNHGTSLWGMGLLAAAVPGGGGPLGAACTACSQQVTGSDFVTELNAGGETHPTVSYTVIASRYDEVVTPYTSSFLAPAPNVVNQRVQDACPADLTEHLGISYDPVATRLVLNALDPAHAQRPSC
;
A
#
# COMPACT_ATOMS: atom_id res chain seq x y z
N MET A 1 -24.41 46.96 -84.16
CA MET A 1 -25.44 45.90 -84.08
C MET A 1 -25.79 45.65 -82.60
N ARG A 2 -27.09 45.46 -82.33
CA ARG A 2 -27.80 44.98 -81.11
C ARG A 2 -26.96 44.64 -79.85
N ARG A 3 -27.23 45.27 -78.68
CA ARG A 3 -28.17 44.85 -77.58
C ARG A 3 -27.84 43.44 -77.07
N THR A 4 -27.48 43.18 -75.80
CA THR A 4 -28.21 43.32 -74.50
C THR A 4 -27.20 43.01 -73.37
N ARG A 5 -26.99 43.77 -72.28
CA ARG A 5 -27.83 44.21 -71.13
C ARG A 5 -28.38 43.08 -70.25
N THR A 6 -27.83 42.95 -69.03
CA THR A 6 -28.48 42.49 -67.77
C THR A 6 -27.68 43.08 -66.59
N THR A 7 -28.04 44.25 -66.07
CA THR A 7 -28.95 44.55 -64.93
C THR A 7 -28.32 44.46 -63.54
N HIS A 8 -28.00 45.64 -62.98
CA HIS A 8 -28.06 45.95 -61.54
C HIS A 8 -29.53 46.08 -61.09
N PRO A 9 -29.84 45.93 -59.78
CA PRO A 9 -29.99 47.09 -58.88
C PRO A 9 -29.39 46.79 -57.48
N GLY A 10 -29.10 47.73 -56.59
CA GLY A 10 -29.61 49.08 -56.41
C GLY A 10 -29.99 49.27 -54.93
N ARG A 11 -29.07 49.90 -54.18
CA ARG A 11 -29.29 50.96 -53.18
C ARG A 11 -30.67 51.06 -52.49
N THR A 12 -30.65 51.11 -51.16
CA THR A 12 -31.45 52.11 -50.41
C THR A 12 -30.72 52.57 -49.14
N THR A 13 -30.57 53.89 -49.05
CA THR A 13 -30.15 54.72 -47.92
C THR A 13 -31.21 54.79 -46.83
N ALA A 14 -30.82 54.68 -45.56
CA ALA A 14 -31.49 55.38 -44.46
C ALA A 14 -30.54 55.53 -43.26
N ARG A 15 -29.99 56.73 -43.09
CA ARG A 15 -29.35 57.16 -41.84
C ARG A 15 -30.47 57.48 -40.83
N ARG A 16 -30.54 56.75 -39.72
CA ARG A 16 -31.09 57.24 -38.46
C ARG A 16 -30.09 56.94 -37.35
N ARG A 17 -29.50 58.00 -36.81
CA ARG A 17 -28.67 57.98 -35.61
C ARG A 17 -29.61 57.91 -34.41
N ILE A 18 -29.49 56.87 -33.60
CA ILE A 18 -29.94 56.87 -32.21
C ILE A 18 -28.75 56.39 -31.39
N THR A 19 -28.25 57.32 -30.58
CA THR A 19 -27.19 57.18 -29.60
C THR A 19 -27.72 56.40 -28.40
N ALA A 20 -27.09 55.29 -28.03
CA ALA A 20 -27.11 54.79 -26.65
C ALA A 20 -25.94 53.81 -26.46
N ALA A 21 -25.19 54.07 -25.41
CA ALA A 21 -23.92 53.46 -25.07
C ALA A 21 -24.03 51.98 -24.70
N VAL A 22 -23.10 51.17 -25.18
CA VAL A 22 -22.65 49.94 -24.52
C VAL A 22 -21.12 49.91 -24.59
N THR A 23 -20.54 50.39 -23.49
CA THR A 23 -19.25 50.03 -22.87
C THR A 23 -18.22 49.31 -23.74
N GLY A 24 -17.10 50.00 -23.98
CA GLY A 24 -15.93 49.48 -24.65
C GLY A 24 -15.24 48.33 -23.89
N ALA A 25 -14.85 47.32 -24.64
CA ALA A 25 -13.85 46.35 -24.23
C ALA A 25 -12.47 47.03 -24.31
N ALA A 26 -11.98 47.55 -23.20
CA ALA A 26 -10.58 47.90 -23.03
C ALA A 26 -9.79 46.61 -22.76
N ALA A 27 -8.82 46.32 -23.63
CA ALA A 27 -7.83 45.28 -23.43
C ALA A 27 -7.03 45.58 -22.16
N ALA A 28 -7.30 44.83 -21.08
CA ALA A 28 -6.46 44.79 -19.90
C ALA A 28 -5.41 43.69 -20.08
N LEU A 29 -4.18 44.15 -20.19
CA LEU A 29 -2.94 43.38 -20.18
C LEU A 29 -2.86 42.57 -18.87
N CYS A 30 -3.25 41.29 -18.90
CA CYS A 30 -2.94 40.37 -17.81
C CYS A 30 -1.45 40.03 -17.86
N LEU A 31 -0.64 40.75 -17.07
CA LEU A 31 0.65 40.24 -16.65
C LEU A 31 0.40 38.91 -15.93
N ALA A 32 0.79 37.81 -16.56
CA ALA A 32 0.87 36.51 -15.93
C ALA A 32 1.94 36.60 -14.82
N LEU A 33 1.50 36.82 -13.59
CA LEU A 33 2.28 36.47 -12.41
C LEU A 33 2.46 34.96 -12.45
N THR A 34 3.65 34.51 -12.85
CA THR A 34 4.11 33.14 -12.65
C THR A 34 4.33 32.93 -11.15
N GLY A 35 3.25 32.90 -10.39
CA GLY A 35 3.24 32.35 -9.05
C GLY A 35 3.22 30.84 -9.20
N THR A 36 4.39 30.21 -9.12
CA THR A 36 4.45 28.79 -8.79
C THR A 36 3.83 28.65 -7.40
N ALA A 37 2.56 28.26 -7.36
CA ALA A 37 1.96 27.80 -6.12
C ALA A 37 2.87 26.66 -5.60
N PRO A 38 3.33 26.70 -4.33
CA PRO A 38 4.08 25.58 -3.80
C PRO A 38 3.19 24.35 -3.92
N ALA A 39 3.74 23.27 -4.49
CA ALA A 39 3.09 21.97 -4.47
C ALA A 39 2.76 21.67 -3.01
N GLN A 40 1.49 21.76 -2.64
CA GLN A 40 1.05 21.35 -1.33
C GLN A 40 1.27 19.85 -1.26
N ALA A 41 2.24 19.42 -0.44
CA ALA A 41 2.45 18.02 -0.16
C ALA A 41 1.12 17.44 0.36
N THR A 42 0.62 16.42 -0.32
CA THR A 42 -0.53 15.65 0.16
C THR A 42 -0.22 15.18 1.59
N PRO A 43 -1.09 15.41 2.58
CA PRO A 43 -0.82 15.00 3.95
C PRO A 43 -0.48 13.51 4.00
N THR A 44 0.68 13.19 4.56
CA THR A 44 1.06 11.80 4.83
C THR A 44 0.26 11.29 6.02
N ASP A 45 -0.07 10.00 6.01
CA ASP A 45 -0.83 9.30 7.06
C ASP A 45 -0.26 9.53 8.49
N THR A 46 1.04 9.82 8.57
CA THR A 46 1.76 10.19 9.79
C THR A 46 1.25 11.46 10.49
N GLN A 47 0.42 12.30 9.86
CA GLN A 47 -0.12 13.52 10.48
C GLN A 47 -1.61 13.45 10.87
N GLN A 48 -2.38 12.46 10.40
CA GLN A 48 -3.85 12.40 10.59
C GLN A 48 -4.38 11.20 11.39
N ALA A 49 -3.54 10.20 11.67
CA ALA A 49 -3.95 8.89 12.21
C ALA A 49 -4.64 8.82 13.61
N GLU A 50 -4.81 9.92 14.34
CA GLU A 50 -5.51 9.89 15.65
C GLU A 50 -7.03 10.10 15.55
N ALA A 51 -7.54 10.63 14.44
CA ALA A 51 -8.95 10.95 14.26
C ALA A 51 -9.68 10.04 13.25
N ASP A 52 -8.98 9.06 12.68
CA ASP A 52 -9.53 8.17 11.67
C ASP A 52 -10.55 7.19 12.26
N PRO A 53 -11.65 6.89 11.55
CA PRO A 53 -12.70 6.01 12.06
C PRO A 53 -12.22 4.56 12.15
N VAL A 54 -12.57 3.88 13.24
CA VAL A 54 -12.34 2.44 13.39
C VAL A 54 -13.43 1.68 12.62
N GLY A 55 -13.04 0.78 11.71
CA GLY A 55 -13.96 -0.08 10.98
C GLY A 55 -14.17 -1.43 11.67
N PRO A 56 -15.27 -2.15 11.36
CA PRO A 56 -15.56 -3.45 11.95
C PRO A 56 -14.55 -4.52 11.51
N PRO A 57 -14.35 -5.61 12.28
CA PRO A 57 -13.64 -6.78 11.80
C PRO A 57 -14.30 -7.38 10.55
N GLN A 58 -13.50 -7.99 9.68
CA GLN A 58 -13.97 -8.62 8.44
C GLN A 58 -13.45 -10.06 8.33
N GLY A 59 -14.23 -10.93 7.70
CA GLY A 59 -13.88 -12.35 7.54
C GLY A 59 -13.04 -12.65 6.30
N ASP A 60 -13.07 -11.77 5.30
CA ASP A 60 -12.42 -11.97 4.02
C ASP A 60 -11.99 -10.62 3.39
N PHE A 61 -11.06 -10.72 2.44
CA PHE A 61 -10.48 -9.57 1.75
C PHE A 61 -11.52 -8.76 0.95
N LEU A 62 -12.45 -9.42 0.24
CA LEU A 62 -13.41 -8.73 -0.63
C LEU A 62 -14.39 -7.88 0.18
N SER A 63 -14.88 -8.40 1.30
CA SER A 63 -15.73 -7.67 2.24
C SER A 63 -15.00 -6.46 2.83
N ALA A 64 -13.74 -6.63 3.24
CA ALA A 64 -12.93 -5.55 3.79
C ALA A 64 -12.59 -4.48 2.76
N TYR A 65 -12.22 -4.89 1.55
CA TYR A 65 -11.95 -3.98 0.46
C TYR A 65 -13.20 -3.19 0.07
N GLY A 66 -14.34 -3.86 -0.05
CA GLY A 66 -15.64 -3.24 -0.34
C GLY A 66 -16.04 -2.19 0.69
N TYR A 67 -15.80 -2.44 1.99
CA TYR A 67 -15.98 -1.44 3.03
C TYR A 67 -15.01 -0.25 2.86
N SER A 68 -13.73 -0.52 2.56
CA SER A 68 -12.72 0.52 2.39
C SER A 68 -13.01 1.47 1.23
N LEU A 69 -13.79 1.07 0.22
CA LEU A 69 -14.25 1.96 -0.85
C LEU A 69 -15.05 3.17 -0.33
N PHE A 70 -15.76 2.99 0.79
CA PHE A 70 -16.57 4.03 1.42
C PHE A 70 -15.92 4.66 2.65
N ALA A 71 -14.92 3.97 3.23
CA ALA A 71 -14.14 4.43 4.37
C ALA A 71 -12.64 4.17 4.15
N PRO A 72 -11.99 4.89 3.21
CA PRO A 72 -10.62 4.58 2.78
C PRO A 72 -9.56 4.87 3.84
N THR A 73 -9.88 5.71 4.82
CA THR A 73 -9.05 5.97 6.00
C THR A 73 -9.50 5.15 7.22
N ALA A 74 -10.33 4.12 7.05
CA ALA A 74 -10.67 3.28 8.19
C ALA A 74 -9.42 2.66 8.83
N VAL A 75 -9.44 2.50 10.14
CA VAL A 75 -8.44 1.77 10.90
C VAL A 75 -9.03 0.41 11.27
N PRO A 76 -8.30 -0.71 11.07
CA PRO A 76 -8.73 -2.02 11.56
C PRO A 76 -9.02 -2.00 13.06
N SER A 77 -10.07 -2.69 13.49
CA SER A 77 -10.35 -2.87 14.93
C SER A 77 -9.13 -3.41 15.69
N GLY A 78 -8.74 -2.72 16.76
CA GLY A 78 -7.59 -3.07 17.61
C GLY A 78 -6.24 -2.53 17.13
N ALA A 79 -6.18 -1.81 16.00
CA ALA A 79 -4.98 -1.13 15.52
C ALA A 79 -5.00 0.38 15.83
N ASN A 80 -3.81 1.00 15.84
CA ASN A 80 -3.57 2.43 16.04
C ASN A 80 -4.13 3.02 17.35
N GLU A 81 -4.23 2.20 18.40
CA GLU A 81 -4.47 2.68 19.76
C GLU A 81 -3.16 3.26 20.33
N TRP A 82 -2.86 4.53 20.04
CA TRP A 82 -1.57 5.18 20.38
C TRP A 82 -1.28 5.26 21.89
N GLY A 83 -2.29 5.06 22.74
CA GLY A 83 -2.14 4.89 24.19
C GLY A 83 -1.68 3.48 24.63
N CYS A 84 -1.61 2.51 23.71
CA CYS A 84 -1.23 1.14 24.03
C CYS A 84 0.22 1.07 24.53
N ARG A 85 0.48 0.22 25.52
CA ARG A 85 1.82 -0.02 26.08
C ARG A 85 2.16 -1.50 25.96
N PRO A 86 3.23 -1.86 25.24
CA PRO A 86 3.71 -3.24 25.15
C PRO A 86 3.96 -3.84 26.53
N THR A 87 3.67 -5.13 26.69
CA THR A 87 3.84 -5.86 27.95
C THR A 87 5.21 -6.53 27.99
N ALA A 88 5.60 -7.12 29.14
CA ALA A 88 6.82 -7.93 29.20
C ALA A 88 6.72 -9.20 28.33
N GLU A 89 5.52 -9.74 28.16
CA GLU A 89 5.23 -10.91 27.31
C GLU A 89 5.33 -10.55 25.81
N HIS A 90 4.81 -9.40 25.43
CA HIS A 90 4.88 -8.87 24.06
C HIS A 90 5.53 -7.48 24.03
N PRO A 91 6.87 -7.39 24.19
CA PRO A 91 7.57 -6.12 24.40
C PRO A 91 7.77 -5.28 23.14
N ARG A 92 7.44 -5.83 21.97
CA ARG A 92 7.55 -5.13 20.68
C ARG A 92 6.15 -4.94 20.09
N PRO A 93 5.71 -3.70 19.80
CA PRO A 93 4.48 -3.49 19.08
C PRO A 93 4.62 -4.02 17.65
N VAL A 94 3.49 -4.40 17.05
CA VAL A 94 3.41 -4.94 15.70
C VAL A 94 2.95 -3.86 14.73
N VAL A 95 3.70 -3.67 13.64
CA VAL A 95 3.32 -2.78 12.53
C VAL A 95 2.91 -3.61 11.32
N LEU A 96 1.69 -3.37 10.85
CA LEU A 96 1.08 -4.05 9.69
C LEU A 96 1.29 -3.21 8.43
N VAL A 97 1.83 -3.84 7.38
CA VAL A 97 2.27 -3.17 6.14
C VAL A 97 1.57 -3.79 4.94
N HIS A 98 0.58 -3.09 4.38
CA HIS A 98 -0.31 -3.66 3.35
C HIS A 98 0.36 -3.91 1.99
N GLY A 99 -0.32 -4.66 1.12
CA GLY A 99 0.11 -4.96 -0.26
C GLY A 99 -0.19 -3.84 -1.27
N THR A 100 0.08 -4.15 -2.55
CA THR A 100 -0.18 -3.27 -3.70
C THR A 100 -1.68 -3.12 -3.94
N PHE A 101 -2.14 -1.90 -4.25
CA PHE A 101 -3.56 -1.56 -4.47
C PHE A 101 -4.46 -1.69 -3.24
N GLU A 102 -3.90 -2.02 -2.09
CA GLU A 102 -4.63 -2.16 -0.83
C GLU A 102 -4.52 -0.88 0.00
N ASN A 103 -5.09 -0.92 1.20
CA ASN A 103 -4.89 0.04 2.27
C ASN A 103 -4.89 -0.72 3.60
N ARG A 104 -4.54 -0.03 4.69
CA ARG A 104 -4.45 -0.60 6.05
C ARG A 104 -5.71 -1.33 6.48
N TYR A 105 -6.90 -0.85 6.11
CA TYR A 105 -8.14 -1.49 6.52
C TYR A 105 -8.40 -2.75 5.69
N ALA A 106 -8.39 -2.62 4.37
CA ALA A 106 -8.70 -3.70 3.44
C ALA A 106 -7.81 -4.93 3.64
N ASN A 107 -6.55 -4.74 4.02
CA ASN A 107 -5.65 -5.87 4.22
C ASN A 107 -5.71 -6.45 5.64
N TRP A 108 -6.05 -5.66 6.66
CA TRP A 108 -5.83 -6.04 8.05
C TRP A 108 -7.08 -6.11 8.94
N ALA A 109 -8.28 -5.91 8.39
CA ALA A 109 -9.53 -6.03 9.15
C ALA A 109 -9.79 -7.44 9.73
N GLY A 110 -9.10 -8.48 9.22
CA GLY A 110 -9.11 -9.83 9.79
C GLY A 110 -8.01 -10.09 10.82
N LEU A 111 -6.75 -9.75 10.49
CA LEU A 111 -5.59 -10.09 11.31
C LEU A 111 -5.38 -9.16 12.52
N ALA A 112 -5.57 -7.85 12.36
CA ALA A 112 -5.36 -6.87 13.43
C ALA A 112 -6.15 -7.19 14.72
N PRO A 113 -7.46 -7.48 14.69
CA PRO A 113 -8.20 -7.82 15.91
C PRO A 113 -7.72 -9.11 16.55
N ARG A 114 -7.21 -10.08 15.77
CA ARG A 114 -6.64 -11.32 16.31
C ARG A 114 -5.32 -11.07 17.04
N LEU A 115 -4.43 -10.26 16.46
CA LEU A 115 -3.20 -9.84 17.12
C LEU A 115 -3.49 -9.05 18.40
N LYS A 116 -4.46 -8.13 18.37
CA LYS A 116 -4.90 -7.40 19.56
C LYS A 116 -5.43 -8.34 20.64
N SER A 117 -6.26 -9.32 20.26
CA SER A 117 -6.79 -10.33 21.21
C SER A 117 -5.70 -11.21 21.81
N ALA A 118 -4.60 -11.40 21.09
CA ALA A 118 -3.40 -12.09 21.56
C ALA A 118 -2.49 -11.18 22.42
N GLY A 119 -2.89 -9.96 22.74
CA GLY A 119 -2.18 -9.08 23.68
C GLY A 119 -1.15 -8.14 23.04
N TYR A 120 -1.06 -8.06 21.70
CA TYR A 120 -0.14 -7.15 21.03
C TYR A 120 -0.70 -5.72 20.96
N CYS A 121 0.19 -4.73 21.07
CA CYS A 121 -0.10 -3.38 20.56
C CYS A 121 0.10 -3.39 19.05
N VAL A 122 -0.96 -3.11 18.29
CA VAL A 122 -0.99 -3.22 16.82
C VAL A 122 -1.11 -1.83 16.20
N TYR A 123 -0.36 -1.60 15.13
CA TYR A 123 -0.39 -0.37 14.35
C TYR A 123 -0.41 -0.72 12.86
N ALA A 124 -1.10 0.08 12.05
CA ALA A 124 -1.21 -0.12 10.61
C ALA A 124 -1.19 1.22 9.88
N LEU A 125 -0.36 1.32 8.84
CA LEU A 125 -0.15 2.52 8.05
C LEU A 125 -0.71 2.37 6.63
N ASN A 126 -1.09 3.48 6.01
CA ASN A 126 -1.19 3.62 4.56
C ASN A 126 0.12 4.19 4.01
N TYR A 127 0.57 3.71 2.85
CA TYR A 127 1.78 4.18 2.19
C TYR A 127 1.66 4.17 0.66
N GLY A 128 2.63 4.81 -0.02
CA GLY A 128 2.79 4.68 -1.47
C GLY A 128 1.59 5.19 -2.27
N GLY A 129 1.02 6.32 -1.91
CA GLY A 129 -0.17 6.89 -2.56
C GLY A 129 -0.83 7.98 -1.73
N GLY A 130 -2.05 8.38 -2.12
CA GLY A 130 -2.92 9.25 -1.32
C GLY A 130 -3.82 8.46 -0.34
N LEU A 131 -4.73 9.15 0.36
CA LEU A 131 -5.64 8.57 1.36
C LEU A 131 -6.87 7.86 0.75
N GLY A 132 -6.71 7.23 -0.40
CA GLY A 132 -7.77 6.53 -1.13
C GLY A 132 -7.81 5.02 -0.82
N PRO A 133 -8.80 4.30 -1.36
CA PRO A 133 -8.89 2.85 -1.17
C PRO A 133 -7.75 2.09 -1.87
N VAL A 134 -7.17 2.68 -2.91
CA VAL A 134 -6.05 2.13 -3.68
C VAL A 134 -4.77 2.87 -3.30
N THR A 135 -3.89 2.21 -2.55
CA THR A 135 -2.57 2.74 -2.17
C THR A 135 -1.46 1.72 -2.51
N GLY A 136 -0.23 1.94 -2.06
CA GLY A 136 0.90 1.07 -2.38
C GLY A 136 1.29 1.06 -3.86
N THR A 137 0.99 2.13 -4.61
CA THR A 137 1.27 2.28 -6.05
C THR A 137 2.48 3.16 -6.36
N GLY A 138 2.92 3.97 -5.40
CA GLY A 138 4.09 4.85 -5.51
C GLY A 138 5.42 4.12 -5.42
N ASP A 139 6.52 4.86 -5.61
CA ASP A 139 7.89 4.34 -5.52
C ASP A 139 8.15 3.60 -4.20
N ILE A 140 8.74 2.40 -4.26
CA ILE A 140 8.93 1.52 -3.10
C ILE A 140 10.01 2.09 -2.16
N ALA A 141 11.06 2.71 -2.67
CA ALA A 141 12.08 3.33 -1.83
C ALA A 141 11.52 4.53 -1.05
N ALA A 142 10.67 5.35 -1.67
CA ALA A 142 9.92 6.40 -1.00
C ALA A 142 8.93 5.84 0.03
N SER A 143 8.21 4.78 -0.32
CA SER A 143 7.30 4.07 0.59
C SER A 143 8.02 3.54 1.83
N SER A 144 9.26 3.06 1.68
CA SER A 144 10.08 2.59 2.81
C SER A 144 10.52 3.71 3.76
N ARG A 145 10.62 4.96 3.28
CA ARG A 145 10.82 6.13 4.16
C ARG A 145 9.55 6.45 4.95
N GLN A 146 8.37 6.33 4.33
CA GLN A 146 7.10 6.48 5.06
C GLN A 146 6.96 5.40 6.16
N LEU A 147 7.37 4.16 5.88
CA LEU A 147 7.44 3.12 6.90
C LEU A 147 8.42 3.48 8.01
N ALA A 148 9.61 3.98 7.68
CA ALA A 148 10.60 4.42 8.66
C ALA A 148 10.03 5.46 9.64
N ASP A 149 9.37 6.50 9.10
CA ASP A 149 8.75 7.56 9.90
C ASP A 149 7.62 7.01 10.78
N PHE A 150 6.81 6.08 10.25
CA PHE A 150 5.75 5.44 11.00
C PHE A 150 6.29 4.57 12.14
N VAL A 151 7.35 3.80 11.90
CA VAL A 151 8.02 2.98 12.92
C VAL A 151 8.57 3.86 14.04
N GLU A 152 9.20 4.99 13.71
CA GLU A 152 9.69 5.94 14.72
C GLU A 152 8.55 6.52 15.55
N ARG A 153 7.42 6.89 14.92
CA ARG A 153 6.23 7.35 15.65
C ARG A 153 5.69 6.28 16.60
N VAL A 154 5.62 5.03 16.16
CA VAL A 154 5.17 3.90 17.00
C VAL A 154 6.11 3.70 18.19
N ARG A 155 7.42 3.71 17.97
CA ARG A 155 8.44 3.57 19.03
C ARG A 155 8.35 4.73 20.04
N ALA A 156 8.19 5.96 19.56
CA ALA A 156 8.02 7.13 20.42
C ALA A 156 6.75 7.06 21.27
N ALA A 157 5.62 6.64 20.68
CA ALA A 157 4.35 6.54 21.39
C ALA A 157 4.34 5.40 22.44
N THR A 158 4.97 4.27 22.13
CA THR A 158 4.95 3.08 22.98
C THR A 158 6.10 2.99 23.98
N GLY A 159 7.21 3.69 23.72
CA GLY A 159 8.48 3.54 24.46
C GLY A 159 9.29 2.29 24.07
N ALA A 160 8.85 1.53 23.06
CA ALA A 160 9.53 0.31 22.66
C ALA A 160 10.84 0.59 21.90
N ALA A 161 11.89 -0.16 22.24
CA ALA A 161 13.18 -0.04 21.55
C ALA A 161 13.12 -0.53 20.09
N LYS A 162 12.28 -1.53 19.81
CA LYS A 162 12.08 -2.13 18.48
C LYS A 162 10.61 -2.46 18.24
N VAL A 163 10.25 -2.64 16.96
CA VAL A 163 8.95 -3.15 16.51
C VAL A 163 9.12 -4.52 15.84
N ASP A 164 8.03 -5.27 15.72
CA ASP A 164 7.93 -6.39 14.78
C ASP A 164 7.04 -5.97 13.60
N LEU A 165 7.43 -6.37 12.39
CA LEU A 165 6.70 -6.04 11.16
C LEU A 165 5.94 -7.27 10.66
N VAL A 166 4.67 -7.08 10.28
CA VAL A 166 3.91 -8.06 9.50
C VAL A 166 3.53 -7.42 8.17
N GLY A 167 4.01 -8.00 7.07
CA GLY A 167 3.84 -7.45 5.73
C GLY A 167 3.12 -8.41 4.80
N HIS A 168 2.26 -7.92 3.92
CA HIS A 168 1.63 -8.72 2.87
C HIS A 168 2.11 -8.27 1.48
N SER A 169 2.43 -9.19 0.58
CA SER A 169 2.78 -8.89 -0.81
C SER A 169 3.93 -7.86 -0.88
N GLN A 170 3.74 -6.73 -1.57
CA GLN A 170 4.68 -5.60 -1.55
C GLN A 170 5.07 -5.16 -0.12
N GLY A 171 4.13 -5.20 0.82
CA GLY A 171 4.35 -4.85 2.21
C GLY A 171 5.25 -5.82 2.96
N GLY A 172 5.58 -6.99 2.41
CA GLY A 172 6.66 -7.86 2.90
C GLY A 172 8.01 -7.64 2.20
N LEU A 173 8.01 -7.16 0.95
CA LEU A 173 9.21 -6.76 0.19
C LEU A 173 9.77 -5.42 0.68
N MET A 174 8.94 -4.39 0.72
CA MET A 174 9.31 -3.00 1.01
C MET A 174 10.03 -2.83 2.37
N PRO A 175 9.62 -3.52 3.46
CA PRO A 175 10.36 -3.48 4.72
C PRO A 175 11.82 -3.93 4.62
N ARG A 176 12.18 -4.81 3.69
CA ARG A 176 13.58 -5.21 3.50
C ARG A 176 14.43 -4.04 3.03
N HIS A 177 13.88 -3.15 2.20
CA HIS A 177 14.56 -1.93 1.79
C HIS A 177 14.77 -0.99 2.99
N TYR A 178 13.75 -0.82 3.84
CA TYR A 178 13.89 -0.06 5.11
C TYR A 178 14.99 -0.63 6.00
N ILE A 179 14.99 -1.95 6.22
CA ILE A 179 15.98 -2.63 7.06
C ILE A 179 17.39 -2.49 6.50
N LYS A 180 17.55 -2.62 5.18
CA LYS A 180 18.85 -2.63 4.50
C LYS A 180 19.45 -1.25 4.33
N HIS A 181 18.65 -0.25 3.98
CA HIS A 181 19.15 1.05 3.51
C HIS A 181 18.84 2.24 4.41
N LEU A 182 17.85 2.12 5.30
CA LEU A 182 17.32 3.25 6.08
C LEU A 182 17.48 3.03 7.60
N GLY A 183 18.40 2.16 8.00
CA GLY A 183 18.71 1.91 9.42
C GLY A 183 17.69 1.04 10.16
N GLY A 184 16.73 0.43 9.46
CA GLY A 184 15.68 -0.39 10.09
C GLY A 184 16.20 -1.61 10.85
N SER A 185 17.44 -2.06 10.60
CA SER A 185 18.07 -3.16 11.37
C SER A 185 18.24 -2.84 12.86
N ALA A 186 18.27 -1.56 13.24
CA ALA A 186 18.35 -1.11 14.62
C ALA A 186 16.98 -1.07 15.32
N THR A 187 15.89 -0.93 14.56
CA THR A 187 14.54 -0.65 15.07
C THR A 187 13.55 -1.79 14.82
N VAL A 188 13.91 -2.76 13.99
CA VAL A 188 13.10 -3.96 13.71
C VAL A 188 13.69 -5.17 14.44
N GLY A 189 12.81 -5.96 15.08
CA GLY A 189 13.14 -7.24 15.68
C GLY A 189 12.86 -8.40 14.72
N ARG A 190 11.66 -8.43 14.15
CA ARG A 190 11.19 -9.47 13.22
C ARG A 190 10.52 -8.86 12.00
N LEU A 191 10.66 -9.52 10.85
CA LEU A 191 9.82 -9.34 9.68
C LEU A 191 9.10 -10.66 9.38
N VAL A 192 7.78 -10.67 9.55
CA VAL A 192 6.90 -11.77 9.16
C VAL A 192 6.19 -11.36 7.88
N ALA A 193 6.43 -12.05 6.78
CA ALA A 193 5.97 -11.68 5.46
C ALA A 193 5.02 -12.74 4.89
N LEU A 194 3.80 -12.33 4.57
CA LEU A 194 2.76 -13.11 3.91
C LEU A 194 2.84 -12.88 2.39
N ALA A 195 3.11 -13.94 1.63
CA ALA A 195 3.21 -13.91 0.17
C ALA A 195 4.05 -12.73 -0.40
N PRO A 196 5.24 -12.40 0.15
CA PRO A 196 6.00 -11.24 -0.29
C PRO A 196 6.55 -11.37 -1.71
N THR A 197 6.69 -10.26 -2.42
CA THR A 197 7.36 -10.19 -3.73
C THR A 197 8.90 -10.16 -3.63
N ASN A 198 9.51 -10.98 -2.76
CA ASN A 198 10.95 -10.90 -2.42
C ASN A 198 11.90 -10.98 -3.62
N HIS A 199 11.60 -11.86 -4.59
CA HIS A 199 12.31 -11.97 -5.86
C HIS A 199 11.50 -11.44 -7.05
N GLY A 200 10.53 -10.58 -6.74
CA GLY A 200 9.57 -10.02 -7.67
C GLY A 200 8.51 -11.01 -8.14
N THR A 201 7.73 -10.57 -9.11
CA THR A 201 6.78 -11.39 -9.85
C THR A 201 6.76 -11.04 -11.34
N SER A 202 5.92 -11.71 -12.13
CA SER A 202 5.70 -11.43 -13.53
C SER A 202 4.73 -10.26 -13.76
N LEU A 203 4.84 -9.63 -14.93
CA LEU A 203 3.83 -8.68 -15.43
C LEU A 203 2.43 -9.29 -15.48
N TRP A 204 2.34 -10.59 -15.77
CA TRP A 204 1.08 -11.32 -15.78
C TRP A 204 0.46 -11.40 -14.38
N GLY A 205 1.24 -11.78 -13.37
CA GLY A 205 0.79 -11.81 -11.97
C GLY A 205 0.33 -10.44 -11.48
N MET A 206 1.07 -9.38 -11.82
CA MET A 206 0.64 -7.99 -11.55
C MET A 206 -0.66 -7.63 -12.27
N GLY A 207 -0.85 -8.10 -13.51
CA GLY A 207 -2.09 -7.93 -14.25
C GLY A 207 -3.28 -8.65 -13.60
N LEU A 208 -3.07 -9.87 -13.09
CA LEU A 208 -4.08 -10.61 -12.33
C LEU A 208 -4.47 -9.85 -11.06
N LEU A 209 -3.49 -9.36 -10.31
CA LEU A 209 -3.75 -8.56 -9.11
C LEU A 209 -4.56 -7.30 -9.42
N ALA A 210 -4.16 -6.55 -10.47
CA ALA A 210 -4.87 -5.35 -10.91
C ALA A 210 -6.32 -5.64 -11.33
N ALA A 211 -6.58 -6.81 -11.92
CA ALA A 211 -7.93 -7.25 -12.28
C ALA A 211 -8.77 -7.70 -11.09
N ALA A 212 -8.15 -8.29 -10.06
CA ALA A 212 -8.82 -8.78 -8.86
C ALA A 212 -9.23 -7.65 -7.89
N VAL A 213 -8.47 -6.55 -7.86
CA VAL A 213 -8.72 -5.43 -6.94
C VAL A 213 -9.53 -4.32 -7.64
N PRO A 214 -10.75 -3.99 -7.18
CA PRO A 214 -11.56 -2.93 -7.80
C PRO A 214 -10.83 -1.57 -7.79
N GLY A 215 -10.60 -1.01 -8.97
CA GLY A 215 -9.80 0.22 -9.15
C GLY A 215 -8.34 -0.03 -9.52
N GLY A 216 -7.84 -1.27 -9.38
CA GLY A 216 -6.49 -1.68 -9.77
C GLY A 216 -6.25 -1.70 -11.28
N GLY A 217 -7.24 -2.06 -12.10
CA GLY A 217 -7.12 -2.09 -13.57
C GLY A 217 -7.41 -0.76 -14.28
N GLY A 218 -7.81 0.28 -13.55
CA GLY A 218 -8.14 1.60 -14.12
C GLY A 218 -6.91 2.49 -14.37
N PRO A 219 -7.10 3.78 -14.70
CA PRO A 219 -6.00 4.74 -14.89
C PRO A 219 -5.02 4.82 -13.69
N LEU A 220 -5.51 4.52 -12.49
CA LEU A 220 -4.70 4.42 -11.27
C LEU A 220 -3.69 3.26 -11.30
N GLY A 221 -4.07 2.12 -11.90
CA GLY A 221 -3.17 0.98 -12.12
C GLY A 221 -2.07 1.26 -13.13
N ALA A 222 -2.38 2.01 -14.18
CA ALA A 222 -1.41 2.42 -15.19
C ALA A 222 -0.33 3.38 -14.63
N ALA A 223 -0.63 4.08 -13.52
CA ALA A 223 0.30 4.95 -12.80
C ALA A 223 0.98 4.27 -11.60
N CYS A 224 1.12 2.94 -11.62
CA CYS A 224 1.72 2.17 -10.54
C CYS A 224 3.24 1.99 -10.73
N THR A 225 4.05 2.91 -10.22
CA THR A 225 5.51 2.78 -10.18
C THR A 225 5.93 1.50 -9.45
N ALA A 226 5.30 1.23 -8.31
CA ALA A 226 5.58 0.07 -7.49
C ALA A 226 5.39 -1.27 -8.24
N CYS A 227 4.40 -1.34 -9.14
CA CYS A 227 4.14 -2.52 -9.94
C CYS A 227 5.31 -2.85 -10.86
N SER A 228 5.90 -1.84 -11.50
CA SER A 228 7.11 -2.02 -12.33
C SER A 228 8.34 -2.42 -11.50
N GLN A 229 8.48 -1.86 -10.29
CA GLN A 229 9.56 -2.19 -9.35
C GLN A 229 9.42 -3.59 -8.73
N GLN A 230 8.24 -4.19 -8.75
CA GLN A 230 8.02 -5.57 -8.31
C GLN A 230 8.22 -6.61 -9.41
N VAL A 231 8.43 -6.20 -10.65
CA VAL A 231 8.70 -7.16 -11.73
C VAL A 231 10.06 -7.81 -11.50
N THR A 232 10.13 -9.14 -11.63
CA THR A 232 11.38 -9.90 -11.58
C THR A 232 12.37 -9.33 -12.59
N GLY A 233 13.60 -9.06 -12.12
CA GLY A 233 14.66 -8.45 -12.94
C GLY A 233 14.57 -6.93 -13.07
N SER A 234 13.62 -6.27 -12.41
CA SER A 234 13.66 -4.81 -12.24
C SER A 234 14.90 -4.38 -11.46
N ASP A 235 15.36 -3.15 -11.68
CA ASP A 235 16.50 -2.58 -10.97
C ASP A 235 16.31 -2.62 -9.45
N PHE A 236 15.09 -2.31 -8.98
CA PHE A 236 14.77 -2.32 -7.56
C PHE A 236 14.92 -3.71 -6.92
N VAL A 237 14.30 -4.75 -7.47
CA VAL A 237 14.40 -6.13 -6.94
C VAL A 237 15.84 -6.63 -7.04
N THR A 238 16.54 -6.30 -8.13
CA THR A 238 17.93 -6.70 -8.34
C THR A 238 18.85 -6.07 -7.30
N GLU A 239 18.74 -4.77 -7.06
CA GLU A 239 19.54 -4.04 -6.06
C GLU A 239 19.22 -4.49 -4.63
N LEU A 240 17.94 -4.69 -4.31
CA LEU A 240 17.51 -5.10 -2.99
C LEU A 240 18.04 -6.50 -2.61
N ASN A 241 18.14 -7.41 -3.57
CA ASN A 241 18.69 -8.75 -3.35
C ASN A 241 20.22 -8.84 -3.48
N ALA A 242 20.89 -7.80 -4.00
CA ALA A 242 22.35 -7.78 -4.13
C ALA A 242 23.05 -7.72 -2.76
N GLY A 243 24.13 -8.48 -2.57
CA GLY A 243 24.91 -8.46 -1.33
C GLY A 243 24.26 -9.12 -0.11
N GLY A 244 23.19 -9.90 -0.34
CA GLY A 244 22.48 -10.65 0.70
C GLY A 244 21.08 -10.11 0.96
N GLU A 245 20.18 -11.01 1.31
CA GLU A 245 18.75 -10.71 1.41
C GLU A 245 18.29 -10.25 2.80
N THR A 246 19.12 -10.48 3.82
CA THR A 246 18.78 -10.32 5.23
C THR A 246 19.86 -9.60 6.02
N HIS A 247 19.47 -8.99 7.13
CA HIS A 247 20.38 -8.45 8.13
C HIS A 247 20.47 -9.40 9.34
N PRO A 248 21.67 -9.69 9.89
CA PRO A 248 21.85 -10.73 10.90
C PRO A 248 21.14 -10.48 12.24
N THR A 249 20.79 -9.24 12.55
CA THR A 249 20.11 -8.85 13.80
C THR A 249 18.58 -8.88 13.73
N VAL A 250 18.01 -9.18 12.57
CA VAL A 250 16.57 -9.26 12.32
C VAL A 250 16.20 -10.71 12.03
N SER A 251 15.11 -11.21 12.60
CA SER A 251 14.58 -12.52 12.23
C SER A 251 13.54 -12.38 11.13
N TYR A 252 13.57 -13.29 10.16
CA TYR A 252 12.70 -13.26 8.99
C TYR A 252 11.85 -14.53 8.96
N THR A 253 10.55 -14.38 8.79
CA THR A 253 9.65 -15.50 8.50
C THR A 253 8.86 -15.17 7.26
N VAL A 254 8.90 -16.05 6.26
CA VAL A 254 8.08 -15.95 5.06
C VAL A 254 7.04 -17.05 5.09
N ILE A 255 5.78 -16.69 4.89
CA ILE A 255 4.65 -17.61 4.78
C ILE A 255 4.08 -17.43 3.37
N ALA A 256 4.17 -18.46 2.54
CA ALA A 256 3.68 -18.45 1.17
C ALA A 256 2.63 -19.54 0.94
N SER A 257 1.82 -19.39 -0.10
CA SER A 257 0.86 -20.41 -0.53
C SER A 257 1.27 -20.98 -1.88
N ARG A 258 1.13 -22.30 -2.07
CA ARG A 258 1.32 -22.91 -3.41
C ARG A 258 0.27 -22.47 -4.44
N TYR A 259 -0.83 -21.89 -3.98
CA TYR A 259 -1.94 -21.40 -4.79
C TYR A 259 -1.83 -19.91 -5.13
N ASP A 260 -0.72 -19.27 -4.76
CA ASP A 260 -0.44 -17.89 -5.14
C ASP A 260 -0.35 -17.76 -6.67
N GLU A 261 -1.28 -17.01 -7.23
CA GLU A 261 -1.44 -16.70 -8.65
C GLU A 261 -0.76 -15.39 -9.05
N VAL A 262 -0.41 -14.56 -8.07
CA VAL A 262 0.18 -13.23 -8.28
C VAL A 262 1.69 -13.31 -8.23
N VAL A 263 2.28 -14.06 -7.30
CA VAL A 263 3.73 -14.26 -7.14
C VAL A 263 4.09 -15.65 -7.62
N THR A 264 4.50 -15.76 -8.88
CA THR A 264 4.69 -17.05 -9.55
C THR A 264 6.13 -17.23 -10.05
N PRO A 265 6.81 -18.36 -9.74
CA PRO A 265 6.37 -19.41 -8.82
C PRO A 265 6.27 -18.88 -7.38
N TYR A 266 5.39 -19.43 -6.54
CA TYR A 266 5.20 -18.97 -5.14
C TYR A 266 6.48 -18.99 -4.31
N THR A 267 7.46 -19.81 -4.70
CA THR A 267 8.79 -19.85 -4.07
C THR A 267 9.61 -18.59 -4.34
N SER A 268 9.23 -17.74 -5.30
CA SER A 268 9.79 -16.39 -5.49
C SER A 268 9.63 -15.53 -4.22
N SER A 269 8.63 -15.86 -3.39
CA SER A 269 8.41 -15.23 -2.10
C SER A 269 9.46 -15.61 -1.06
N PHE A 270 10.04 -16.80 -1.12
CA PHE A 270 11.00 -17.27 -0.12
C PHE A 270 12.31 -16.49 -0.18
N LEU A 271 12.91 -16.29 0.98
CA LEU A 271 14.25 -15.74 1.10
C LEU A 271 15.31 -16.84 0.99
N ALA A 272 16.53 -16.51 0.58
CA ALA A 272 17.66 -17.43 0.61
C ALA A 272 17.86 -18.02 2.02
N PRO A 273 18.26 -19.31 2.13
CA PRO A 273 18.53 -19.94 3.41
C PRO A 273 19.58 -19.17 4.23
N ALA A 274 19.23 -18.83 5.47
CA ALA A 274 20.12 -18.20 6.43
C ALA A 274 19.71 -18.58 7.87
N PRO A 275 20.61 -18.47 8.88
CA PRO A 275 20.30 -18.87 10.26
C PRO A 275 19.12 -18.15 10.89
N ASN A 276 18.78 -16.96 10.39
CA ASN A 276 17.70 -16.09 10.85
C ASN A 276 16.49 -16.07 9.90
N VAL A 277 16.39 -17.02 8.97
CA VAL A 277 15.29 -17.12 7.98
C VAL A 277 14.49 -18.40 8.20
N VAL A 278 13.17 -18.27 8.23
CA VAL A 278 12.22 -19.37 8.23
C VAL A 278 11.28 -19.20 7.04
N ASN A 279 11.36 -20.08 6.04
CA ASN A 279 10.40 -20.12 4.95
C ASN A 279 9.37 -21.22 5.23
N GLN A 280 8.08 -20.88 5.15
CA GLN A 280 6.96 -21.77 5.42
C GLN A 280 5.97 -21.72 4.26
N ARG A 281 5.44 -22.89 3.91
CA ARG A 281 4.28 -22.98 3.04
C ARG A 281 3.05 -23.27 3.88
N VAL A 282 1.94 -22.55 3.65
CA VAL A 282 0.67 -22.77 4.35
C VAL A 282 0.25 -24.25 4.29
N GLN A 283 0.43 -24.87 3.12
CA GLN A 283 0.05 -26.27 2.90
C GLN A 283 0.94 -27.30 3.60
N ASP A 284 2.08 -26.91 4.18
CA ASP A 284 2.85 -27.82 5.05
C ASP A 284 2.19 -27.95 6.43
N ALA A 285 1.49 -26.91 6.88
CA ALA A 285 0.68 -26.94 8.08
C ALA A 285 -0.73 -27.51 7.82
N CYS A 286 -1.33 -27.14 6.69
CA CYS A 286 -2.66 -27.59 6.31
C CYS A 286 -2.76 -27.97 4.82
N PRO A 287 -2.58 -29.25 4.44
CA PRO A 287 -2.52 -29.67 3.03
C PRO A 287 -3.77 -29.36 2.20
N ALA A 288 -4.93 -29.25 2.85
CA ALA A 288 -6.22 -28.97 2.23
C ALA A 288 -6.52 -27.47 2.07
N ASP A 289 -5.68 -26.60 2.65
CA ASP A 289 -5.84 -25.16 2.59
C ASP A 289 -5.53 -24.62 1.18
N LEU A 290 -6.51 -23.96 0.59
CA LEU A 290 -6.49 -23.44 -0.78
C LEU A 290 -6.28 -21.92 -0.84
N THR A 291 -5.88 -21.27 0.26
CA THR A 291 -5.74 -19.81 0.29
C THR A 291 -4.82 -19.32 -0.83
N GLU A 292 -5.28 -18.30 -1.55
CA GLU A 292 -4.54 -17.65 -2.64
C GLU A 292 -3.82 -16.38 -2.14
N HIS A 293 -3.28 -15.57 -3.05
CA HIS A 293 -2.47 -14.40 -2.73
C HIS A 293 -3.17 -13.39 -1.80
N LEU A 294 -4.37 -12.91 -2.14
CA LEU A 294 -5.09 -11.90 -1.37
C LEU A 294 -5.66 -12.46 -0.05
N GLY A 295 -6.20 -13.68 -0.11
CA GLY A 295 -6.84 -14.38 0.99
C GLY A 295 -5.90 -14.76 2.11
N ILE A 296 -4.59 -14.89 1.86
CA ILE A 296 -3.60 -15.33 2.87
C ILE A 296 -3.56 -14.40 4.10
N SER A 297 -3.93 -13.13 3.94
CA SER A 297 -3.99 -12.15 5.03
C SER A 297 -5.22 -12.32 5.95
N TYR A 298 -6.22 -13.08 5.51
CA TYR A 298 -7.45 -13.42 6.25
C TYR A 298 -7.49 -14.90 6.67
N ASP A 299 -6.59 -15.72 6.12
CA ASP A 299 -6.55 -17.15 6.35
C ASP A 299 -6.21 -17.50 7.82
N PRO A 300 -6.99 -18.40 8.47
CA PRO A 300 -6.74 -18.81 9.86
C PRO A 300 -5.43 -19.60 10.06
N VAL A 301 -4.98 -20.40 9.09
CA VAL A 301 -3.72 -21.14 9.19
C VAL A 301 -2.56 -20.15 9.13
N ALA A 302 -2.56 -19.25 8.15
CA ALA A 302 -1.58 -18.18 7.99
C ALA A 302 -1.56 -17.25 9.21
N THR A 303 -2.73 -16.87 9.76
CA THR A 303 -2.84 -16.13 11.02
C THR A 303 -2.09 -16.84 12.15
N ARG A 304 -2.29 -18.15 12.31
CA ARG A 304 -1.59 -18.91 13.36
C ARG A 304 -0.09 -18.94 13.11
N LEU A 305 0.35 -19.11 11.87
CA LEU A 305 1.77 -19.05 11.52
C LEU A 305 2.38 -17.68 11.84
N VAL A 306 1.66 -16.59 11.60
CA VAL A 306 2.08 -15.23 12.01
C VAL A 306 2.24 -15.13 13.52
N LEU A 307 1.24 -15.57 14.29
CA LEU A 307 1.30 -15.56 15.76
C LEU A 307 2.49 -16.37 16.29
N ASN A 308 2.75 -17.54 15.71
CA ASN A 308 3.91 -18.37 16.05
C ASN A 308 5.24 -17.69 15.72
N ALA A 309 5.30 -16.92 14.63
CA ALA A 309 6.52 -16.19 14.25
C ALA A 309 6.79 -14.99 15.18
N LEU A 310 5.74 -14.34 15.66
CA LEU A 310 5.82 -13.24 16.63
C LEU A 310 6.19 -13.73 18.04
N ASP A 311 5.68 -14.88 18.45
CA ASP A 311 6.03 -15.54 19.71
C ASP A 311 6.41 -17.03 19.54
N PRO A 312 7.67 -17.30 19.13
CA PRO A 312 8.12 -18.67 18.90
C PRO A 312 8.17 -19.54 20.16
N ALA A 313 8.26 -18.93 21.35
CA ALA A 313 8.35 -19.66 22.61
C ALA A 313 7.03 -20.35 22.97
N HIS A 314 5.91 -19.81 22.51
CA HIS A 314 4.56 -20.33 22.74
C HIS A 314 3.85 -20.74 21.44
N ALA A 315 4.63 -21.09 20.41
CA ALA A 315 4.10 -21.48 19.12
C ALA A 315 3.13 -22.68 19.23
N GLN A 316 1.99 -22.57 18.56
CA GLN A 316 0.93 -23.58 18.54
C GLN A 316 0.75 -24.13 17.14
N ARG A 317 0.46 -25.43 17.01
CA ARG A 317 0.13 -26.02 15.70
C ARG A 317 -1.10 -25.32 15.10
N PRO A 318 -1.08 -24.95 13.81
CA PRO A 318 -2.28 -24.52 13.10
C PRO A 318 -3.36 -25.60 13.07
N SER A 319 -4.61 -25.18 13.12
CA SER A 319 -5.75 -26.07 12.87
C SER A 319 -6.15 -25.96 11.42
N CYS A 320 -6.21 -27.11 10.74
CA CYS A 320 -7.18 -27.33 9.69
C CYS A 320 -8.57 -27.57 10.33
#